data_AF-A0A7J3ZA52-F1
#
_entry.id   AF-A0A7J3ZA52-F1
#
_cell.length_a   1.000
_cell.length_b   1.000
_cell.length_c   1.000
_cell.angle_alpha   90.00
_cell.angle_beta   90.00
_cell.angle_gamma   90.00
#
_symmetry.space_group_name_H-M   'P 1'
#
loop_
_entity.id
_entity.type
_entity.pdbx_description
1 polymer ?
#
loop_
_entity_poly.entity_id
_entity_poly.type
_entity_poly.pdbx_seq_one_letter_code
_entity_poly.pdbx_strand_id
1 'polypeptide(L)'
;MSFLHLPKSFRDLARSIAGYVAEAFKISPAGPFIEFASTPTYIAWKIAVYIAYRLRRGRNMLIVVDEVKADSPEHLSNFRQWLESFANDIAEYNRIYSDKGGSIAVVTLTSDAMVEEIRHIVGGKVNWALIWNLSRKSSEKLIEQIGLQHRVAGELGVSAEKAIEILWKLAGGGTRVLLRSYGEKGLGNGLRERL
;
A
#
# COMPACT_ATOMS: atom_id res chain seq x y z
N MET A 1 15.78 0.35 -12.10
CA MET A 1 14.84 1.45 -12.39
C MET A 1 13.48 1.04 -11.88
N SER A 2 12.83 1.91 -11.10
CA SER A 2 11.50 1.66 -10.54
C SER A 2 10.50 2.67 -11.11
N PHE A 3 9.24 2.27 -11.23
CA PHE A 3 8.16 3.08 -11.80
C PHE A 3 7.05 3.26 -10.77
N LEU A 4 6.63 4.50 -10.52
CA LEU A 4 5.44 4.79 -9.69
C LEU A 4 4.34 5.38 -10.55
N HIS A 5 3.17 4.76 -10.52
CA HIS A 5 2.00 5.25 -11.25
C HIS A 5 1.46 6.51 -10.58
N LEU A 6 1.32 7.57 -11.37
CA LEU A 6 0.88 8.86 -10.88
C LEU A 6 -0.49 9.21 -11.46
N PRO A 7 -1.51 9.45 -10.60
CA PRO A 7 -2.80 9.95 -11.05
C PRO A 7 -2.64 11.26 -11.82
N LYS A 8 -3.48 11.48 -12.83
CA LYS A 8 -3.41 12.68 -13.70
C LYS A 8 -3.39 13.99 -12.89
N SER A 9 -4.15 14.06 -11.80
CA SER A 9 -4.25 15.21 -10.89
C SER A 9 -2.93 15.58 -10.20
N PHE A 10 -2.01 14.63 -10.04
CA PHE A 10 -0.72 14.86 -9.40
C PHE A 10 0.40 15.14 -10.41
N ARG A 11 0.14 15.13 -11.73
CA ARG A 11 1.18 15.35 -12.76
C ARG A 11 1.83 16.73 -12.66
N ASP A 12 1.04 17.76 -12.42
CA ASP A 12 1.58 19.13 -12.33
C ASP A 12 2.38 19.31 -11.04
N LEU A 13 1.96 18.67 -9.94
CA LEU A 13 2.77 18.57 -8.72
C LEU A 13 4.08 17.84 -8.99
N ALA A 14 4.03 16.67 -9.64
CA ALA A 14 5.21 15.90 -9.98
C ALA A 14 6.17 16.73 -10.86
N ARG A 15 5.69 17.41 -11.91
CA ARG A 15 6.54 18.30 -12.74
C ARG A 15 7.14 19.45 -11.94
N SER A 16 6.35 20.05 -11.05
CA SER A 16 6.84 21.11 -10.16
C SER A 16 7.90 20.60 -9.17
N ILE A 17 7.86 19.33 -8.78
CA ILE A 17 8.87 18.69 -7.94
C ILE A 17 10.08 18.25 -8.78
N ALA A 18 9.88 17.79 -10.02
CA ALA A 18 10.93 17.29 -10.91
C ALA A 18 12.04 18.32 -11.13
N GLY A 19 11.70 19.60 -11.28
CA GLY A 19 12.69 20.67 -11.42
C GLY A 19 13.59 20.87 -10.19
N TYR A 20 13.18 20.39 -9.00
CA TYR A 20 13.92 20.51 -7.74
C TYR A 20 14.61 19.22 -7.30
N VAL A 21 14.19 18.08 -7.86
CA VAL A 21 14.67 16.74 -7.53
C VAL A 21 15.36 16.09 -8.73
N ALA A 22 15.65 16.90 -9.75
CA ALA A 22 16.01 16.53 -11.12
C ALA A 22 17.15 15.51 -11.27
N GLU A 23 18.00 15.36 -10.26
CA GLU A 23 19.11 14.40 -10.30
C GLU A 23 18.66 12.94 -10.15
N ALA A 24 17.44 12.68 -9.64
CA ALA A 24 17.05 11.35 -9.17
C ALA A 24 15.82 10.72 -9.85
N PHE A 25 15.03 11.50 -10.60
CA PHE A 25 13.83 10.98 -11.25
C PHE A 25 13.47 11.70 -12.54
N LYS A 26 12.89 10.95 -13.48
CA LYS A 26 12.35 11.43 -14.76
C LYS A 26 10.86 11.19 -14.79
N ILE A 27 10.08 12.20 -15.14
CA ILE A 27 8.66 12.02 -15.40
C ILE A 27 8.53 11.58 -16.86
N SER A 28 7.90 10.44 -17.11
CA SER A 28 7.68 9.98 -18.47
C SER A 28 6.81 11.01 -19.20
N PRO A 29 7.27 11.57 -20.35
CA PRO A 29 6.46 12.50 -21.13
C PRO A 29 5.27 11.80 -21.80
N ALA A 30 5.35 10.48 -21.98
CA ALA A 30 4.36 9.68 -22.71
C ALA A 30 3.41 8.85 -21.81
N GLY A 31 3.69 8.74 -20.50
CA GLY A 31 2.94 7.84 -19.61
C GLY A 31 2.66 8.42 -18.22
N PRO A 32 1.68 7.89 -17.48
CA PRO A 32 1.35 8.31 -16.12
C PRO A 32 2.34 7.74 -15.09
N PHE A 33 3.64 7.81 -15.34
CA PHE A 33 4.66 7.18 -14.49
C PHE A 33 5.80 8.15 -14.20
N ILE A 34 6.33 8.09 -12.98
CA ILE A 34 7.65 8.62 -12.67
C ILE A 34 8.65 7.46 -12.71
N GLU A 35 9.70 7.64 -13.48
CA GLU A 35 10.88 6.79 -13.53
C GLU A 35 11.90 7.28 -12.52
N PHE A 36 12.41 6.36 -11.72
CA PHE A 36 13.40 6.69 -10.70
C PHE A 36 14.74 6.04 -11.03
N ALA A 37 15.79 6.87 -11.06
CA ALA A 37 17.18 6.41 -11.04
C ALA A 37 17.64 6.08 -9.61
N SER A 38 16.88 6.53 -8.61
CA SER A 38 17.18 6.41 -7.18
C SER A 38 16.20 5.47 -6.46
N THR A 39 16.51 5.10 -5.22
CA THR A 39 15.63 4.26 -4.40
C THR A 39 14.34 4.99 -4.03
N PRO A 40 13.19 4.29 -3.87
CA PRO A 40 11.91 4.84 -3.37
C PRO A 40 12.05 5.79 -2.17
N THR A 41 13.02 5.52 -1.29
CA THR A 41 13.39 6.31 -0.11
C THR A 41 13.85 7.72 -0.44
N TYR A 42 14.78 7.85 -1.38
CA TYR A 42 15.35 9.13 -1.77
C TYR A 42 14.27 10.07 -2.33
N ILE A 43 13.28 9.49 -2.99
CA ILE A 43 12.13 10.20 -3.57
C ILE A 43 11.19 10.68 -2.48
N ALA A 44 10.81 9.79 -1.56
CA ALA A 44 9.99 10.14 -0.40
C ALA A 44 10.61 11.31 0.38
N TRP A 45 11.92 11.26 0.63
CA TRP A 45 12.68 12.35 1.23
C TRP A 45 12.60 13.64 0.42
N LYS A 46 12.93 13.60 -0.88
CA LYS A 46 12.96 14.79 -1.72
C LYS A 46 11.59 15.44 -1.87
N ILE A 47 10.52 14.66 -1.91
CA ILE A 47 9.14 15.16 -1.88
C ILE A 47 8.87 15.85 -0.53
N ALA A 48 9.29 15.25 0.59
CA ALA A 48 9.15 15.86 1.91
C ALA A 48 9.90 17.20 2.04
N VAL A 49 11.16 17.24 1.60
CA VAL A 49 11.97 18.47 1.54
C VAL A 49 11.27 19.53 0.70
N TYR A 50 10.81 19.16 -0.49
CA TYR A 50 10.12 20.09 -1.38
C TYR A 50 8.90 20.72 -0.71
N ILE A 51 8.02 19.90 -0.11
CA ILE A 51 6.82 20.38 0.58
C ILE A 51 7.22 21.33 1.72
N ALA A 52 8.24 20.98 2.50
CA ALA A 52 8.74 21.78 3.62
C ALA A 52 9.35 23.13 3.22
N TYR A 53 10.06 23.19 2.09
CA TYR A 53 10.73 24.40 1.63
C TYR A 53 9.79 25.33 0.85
N ARG A 54 8.88 24.80 0.03
CA ARG A 54 8.00 25.62 -0.82
C ARG A 54 6.80 26.18 -0.09
N LEU A 55 6.18 25.44 0.83
CA LEU A 55 4.93 25.87 1.46
C LEU A 55 5.16 26.79 2.67
N ARG A 56 6.41 26.95 3.13
CA ARG A 56 6.83 27.80 4.28
C ARG A 56 5.97 27.65 5.54
N ARG A 57 5.23 26.55 5.63
CA ARG A 57 4.41 26.09 6.74
C ARG A 57 4.49 24.57 6.71
N GLY A 58 4.80 23.98 7.85
CA GLY A 58 4.73 22.55 8.02
C GLY A 58 3.29 22.07 7.84
N ARG A 59 3.14 20.91 7.20
CA ARG A 59 1.89 20.16 7.06
C ARG A 59 2.14 18.73 7.46
N ASN A 60 1.17 18.09 8.10
CA ASN A 60 1.25 16.65 8.38
C ASN A 60 1.24 15.88 7.06
N MET A 61 2.23 15.02 6.85
CA MET A 61 2.35 14.19 5.67
C MET A 61 2.27 12.71 6.05
N LEU A 62 1.52 11.96 5.27
CA LEU A 62 1.47 10.50 5.34
C LEU A 62 2.01 9.94 4.02
N ILE A 63 3.04 9.10 4.12
CA ILE A 63 3.62 8.37 3.00
C ILE A 63 3.22 6.91 3.15
N VAL A 64 2.63 6.32 2.11
CA VAL A 64 2.26 4.89 2.10
C VAL A 64 3.10 4.19 1.05
N VAL A 65 3.85 3.17 1.46
CA VAL A 65 4.65 2.31 0.58
C VAL A 65 3.96 0.95 0.55
N ASP A 66 3.38 0.59 -0.59
CA ASP A 66 2.63 -0.66 -0.76
C ASP A 66 3.47 -1.75 -1.45
N GLU A 67 3.06 -3.01 -1.27
CA GLU A 67 3.67 -4.21 -1.87
C GLU A 67 5.18 -4.34 -1.67
N VAL A 68 5.69 -4.08 -0.46
CA VAL A 68 7.11 -4.31 -0.18
C VAL A 68 7.40 -5.80 -0.08
N LYS A 69 8.30 -6.27 -0.94
CA LYS A 69 8.72 -7.67 -1.02
C LYS A 69 9.65 -8.06 0.11
N ALA A 70 9.30 -9.13 0.79
CA ALA A 70 10.08 -9.83 1.80
C ALA A 70 9.81 -11.35 1.70
N ASP A 71 9.77 -11.87 0.47
CA ASP A 71 9.45 -13.26 0.10
C ASP A 71 10.69 -14.17 -0.01
N SER A 72 11.89 -13.66 0.26
CA SER A 72 13.13 -14.43 0.26
C SER A 72 14.12 -13.89 1.32
N PRO A 73 15.11 -14.69 1.78
CA PRO A 73 16.12 -14.22 2.74
C PRO A 73 16.89 -12.99 2.25
N GLU A 74 17.19 -12.91 0.95
CA GLU A 74 17.85 -11.75 0.35
C GLU A 74 16.94 -10.51 0.39
N HIS A 75 15.69 -10.64 -0.06
CA HIS A 75 14.72 -9.53 0.00
C HIS A 75 14.44 -9.09 1.43
N LEU A 76 14.36 -10.04 2.37
CA LEU A 76 14.17 -9.78 3.79
C LEU A 76 15.36 -9.03 4.41
N SER A 77 16.59 -9.41 4.07
CA SER A 77 17.80 -8.70 4.49
C SER A 77 17.84 -7.27 3.95
N ASN A 78 17.54 -7.11 2.65
CA ASN A 78 17.44 -5.80 2.01
C ASN A 78 16.34 -4.94 2.65
N PHE A 79 15.18 -5.53 2.95
CA PHE A 79 14.07 -4.86 3.60
C PHE A 79 14.40 -4.44 5.03
N ARG A 80 15.09 -5.30 5.79
CA ARG A 80 15.60 -4.96 7.13
C ARG A 80 16.56 -3.78 7.07
N GLN A 81 17.60 -3.86 6.24
CA GLN A 81 18.58 -2.78 6.10
C GLN A 81 17.91 -1.48 5.68
N TRP A 82 16.93 -1.59 4.77
CA TRP A 82 16.09 -0.48 4.37
C TRP A 82 15.30 0.12 5.55
N LEU A 83 14.58 -0.68 6.34
CA LEU A 83 13.83 -0.19 7.51
C LEU A 83 14.73 0.50 8.53
N GLU A 84 15.91 -0.07 8.81
CA GLU A 84 16.85 0.48 9.78
C GLU A 84 17.41 1.83 9.33
N SER A 85 17.82 1.95 8.06
CA SER A 85 18.31 3.22 7.50
C SER A 85 17.18 4.24 7.40
N PHE A 86 16.03 3.81 6.91
CA PHE A 86 14.88 4.67 6.62
C PHE A 86 14.26 5.25 7.89
N ALA A 87 14.16 4.46 8.96
CA ALA A 87 13.63 4.95 10.23
C ALA A 87 14.51 6.07 10.79
N ASN A 88 15.84 5.95 10.68
CA ASN A 88 16.78 6.98 11.11
C ASN A 88 16.64 8.26 10.27
N ASP A 89 16.61 8.11 8.94
CA ASP A 89 16.43 9.23 8.01
C ASP A 89 15.13 10.00 8.30
N ILE A 90 14.00 9.29 8.41
CA ILE A 90 12.71 9.90 8.70
C ILE A 90 12.69 10.58 10.06
N ALA A 91 13.32 10.00 11.09
CA ALA A 91 13.40 10.63 12.40
C ALA A 91 14.16 11.96 12.35
N GLU A 92 15.28 12.02 11.62
CA GLU A 92 16.06 13.24 11.43
C GLU A 92 15.25 14.29 10.65
N TYR A 93 14.62 13.87 9.55
CA TYR A 93 13.82 14.73 8.69
C TYR A 93 12.58 15.27 9.40
N ASN A 94 11.90 14.42 10.15
CA ASN A 94 10.74 14.82 10.93
C ASN A 94 11.11 15.80 12.02
N ARG A 95 12.29 15.68 12.65
CA ARG A 95 12.78 16.67 13.64
C ARG A 95 12.90 18.06 13.01
N ILE A 96 13.61 18.16 11.87
CA ILE A 96 13.79 19.44 11.14
C ILE A 96 12.45 20.01 10.66
N TYR A 97 11.53 19.13 10.26
CA TYR A 97 10.23 19.53 9.74
C TYR A 97 9.22 19.93 10.84
N SER A 98 9.34 19.33 12.03
CA SER A 98 8.53 19.64 13.21
C SER A 98 8.74 21.06 13.68
N ASP A 99 9.97 21.58 13.57
CA ASP A 99 10.29 22.99 13.87
C ASP A 99 9.52 23.97 12.97
N LYS A 100 9.00 23.51 11.83
CA LYS A 100 8.16 24.31 10.91
C LYS A 100 6.66 24.09 11.13
N GLY A 101 6.25 23.31 12.14
CA GLY A 101 4.85 23.03 12.48
C GLY A 101 4.21 21.90 11.68
N GLY A 102 5.00 20.96 11.14
CA GLY A 102 4.51 19.80 10.39
C GLY A 102 5.00 18.49 10.97
N SER A 103 4.58 17.36 10.39
CA SER A 103 5.09 16.05 10.76
C SER A 103 5.11 15.11 9.55
N ILE A 104 5.95 14.07 9.61
CA ILE A 104 6.06 13.03 8.59
C ILE A 104 5.77 11.70 9.26
N ALA A 105 4.78 10.98 8.74
CA ALA A 105 4.51 9.60 9.08
C ALA A 105 4.67 8.74 7.83
N VAL A 106 5.22 7.54 8.01
CA VAL A 106 5.35 6.56 6.92
C VAL A 106 4.73 5.25 7.34
N VAL A 107 3.93 4.67 6.45
CA VAL A 107 3.31 3.35 6.61
C VAL A 107 3.79 2.48 5.46
N THR A 108 4.32 1.31 5.80
CA THR A 108 4.74 0.31 4.82
C THR A 108 3.84 -0.90 4.92
N LEU A 109 3.35 -1.37 3.78
CA LEU A 109 2.46 -2.52 3.67
C LEU A 109 3.19 -3.66 2.96
N THR A 110 3.05 -4.85 3.51
CA THR A 110 3.61 -6.09 2.97
C THR A 110 2.67 -7.24 3.30
N SER A 111 2.54 -8.18 2.37
CA SER A 111 1.77 -9.42 2.55
C SER A 111 2.64 -10.61 2.90
N ASP A 112 3.97 -10.44 2.96
CA ASP A 112 4.90 -11.54 3.04
C ASP A 112 5.10 -12.00 4.49
N ALA A 113 4.96 -13.31 4.70
CA ALA A 113 4.99 -13.91 6.04
C ALA A 113 6.39 -13.85 6.70
N MET A 114 7.47 -13.83 5.92
CA MET A 114 8.85 -13.83 6.46
C MET A 114 9.20 -12.55 7.21
N VAL A 115 8.37 -11.51 7.11
CA VAL A 115 8.56 -10.24 7.84
C VAL A 115 8.56 -10.44 9.36
N GLU A 116 7.92 -11.51 9.86
CA GLU A 116 7.98 -11.89 11.28
C GLU A 116 9.42 -12.13 11.75
N GLU A 117 10.29 -12.65 10.89
CA GLU A 117 11.68 -12.98 11.20
C GLU A 117 12.52 -11.74 11.52
N ILE A 118 12.17 -10.57 10.97
CA ILE A 118 12.91 -9.31 11.23
C ILE A 118 12.24 -8.43 12.29
N ARG A 119 11.04 -8.78 12.76
CA ARG A 119 10.25 -7.97 13.68
C ARG A 119 11.00 -7.66 14.98
N HIS A 120 11.62 -8.69 15.56
CA HIS A 120 12.40 -8.56 16.79
C HIS A 120 13.74 -7.84 16.56
N ILE A 121 14.26 -7.86 15.33
CA ILE A 121 15.56 -7.30 14.97
C ILE A 121 15.46 -5.79 14.70
N VAL A 122 14.49 -5.40 13.88
CA VAL A 122 14.20 -3.98 13.59
C VAL A 122 13.54 -3.32 14.81
N GLY A 123 12.88 -4.12 15.66
CA GLY A 123 12.50 -3.74 17.02
C GLY A 123 11.72 -2.43 17.11
N GLY A 124 12.05 -1.62 18.11
CA GLY A 124 11.36 -0.37 18.45
C GLY A 124 11.62 0.83 17.52
N LYS A 125 12.38 0.65 16.42
CA LYS A 125 12.54 1.72 15.41
C LYS A 125 11.27 1.93 14.59
N VAL A 126 10.44 0.90 14.50
CA VAL A 126 9.19 0.92 13.73
C VAL A 126 8.06 0.31 14.56
N ASN A 127 6.85 0.79 14.35
CA ASN A 127 5.67 0.19 14.96
C ASN A 127 5.10 -0.87 14.03
N TRP A 128 5.03 -2.11 14.51
CA TRP A 128 4.48 -3.23 13.77
C TRP A 128 2.99 -3.39 14.04
N ALA A 129 2.19 -3.33 12.97
CA ALA A 129 0.76 -3.63 13.01
C ALA A 129 0.47 -4.84 12.13
N LEU A 130 -0.06 -5.90 12.73
CA LEU A 130 -0.54 -7.06 11.98
C LEU A 130 -1.99 -6.80 11.54
N ILE A 131 -2.24 -6.85 10.24
CA ILE A 131 -3.59 -6.73 9.68
C ILE A 131 -4.04 -8.13 9.26
N TRP A 132 -5.11 -8.61 9.89
CA TRP A 132 -5.70 -9.90 9.56
C TRP A 132 -6.85 -9.75 8.57
N ASN A 133 -7.27 -10.87 7.97
CA ASN A 133 -8.53 -10.94 7.22
C ASN A 133 -9.71 -10.54 8.11
N LEU A 134 -10.79 -10.06 7.49
CA LEU A 134 -12.01 -9.70 8.20
C LEU A 134 -12.52 -10.89 9.04
N SER A 135 -12.99 -10.60 10.25
CA SER A 135 -13.78 -11.57 11.01
C SER A 135 -15.00 -12.02 10.19
N ARG A 136 -15.54 -13.21 10.48
CA ARG A 136 -16.75 -13.71 9.82
C ARG A 136 -17.86 -12.67 9.81
N LYS A 137 -18.17 -12.10 10.98
CA LYS A 137 -19.22 -11.07 11.14
C LYS A 137 -18.94 -9.82 10.30
N SER A 138 -17.69 -9.36 10.23
CA SER A 138 -17.31 -8.19 9.42
C SER A 138 -17.38 -8.50 7.92
N SER A 139 -17.00 -9.71 7.52
CA SER A 139 -17.07 -10.18 6.14
C SER A 139 -18.51 -10.34 5.67
N GLU A 140 -19.38 -10.93 6.49
CA GLU A 140 -20.82 -11.08 6.19
C GLU A 140 -21.47 -9.71 6.04
N LYS A 141 -21.19 -8.76 6.95
CA LYS A 141 -21.63 -7.37 6.80
C LYS A 141 -21.13 -6.70 5.52
N LEU A 142 -19.87 -6.91 5.14
CA LEU A 142 -19.34 -6.37 3.90
C LEU A 142 -20.07 -6.96 2.69
N ILE A 143 -20.27 -8.29 2.67
CA ILE A 143 -21.01 -8.99 1.62
C ILE A 143 -22.41 -8.39 1.47
N GLU A 144 -23.13 -8.24 2.59
CA GLU A 144 -24.46 -7.64 2.64
C GLU A 144 -24.47 -6.21 2.09
N GLN A 145 -23.51 -5.38 2.50
CA GLN A 145 -23.38 -3.98 2.07
C GLN A 145 -23.15 -3.84 0.57
N ILE A 146 -22.36 -4.72 -0.03
CA ILE A 146 -22.10 -4.72 -1.48
C ILE A 146 -23.15 -5.50 -2.28
N GLY A 147 -24.10 -6.16 -1.60
CA GLY A 147 -25.18 -6.93 -2.22
C GLY A 147 -24.73 -8.20 -2.96
N LEU A 148 -23.50 -8.68 -2.72
CA LEU A 148 -22.91 -9.79 -3.49
C LEU A 148 -23.67 -11.10 -3.31
N GLN A 149 -24.29 -11.31 -2.14
CA GLN A 149 -25.11 -12.48 -1.82
C GLN A 149 -26.26 -12.69 -2.80
N HIS A 150 -26.90 -11.61 -3.29
CA HIS A 150 -28.06 -11.75 -4.18
C HIS A 150 -27.65 -12.24 -5.57
N ARG A 151 -26.52 -11.73 -6.06
CA ARG A 151 -25.95 -12.18 -7.33
C ARG A 151 -25.54 -13.65 -7.26
N VAL A 152 -24.80 -14.02 -6.22
CA VAL A 152 -24.30 -15.39 -6.04
C VAL A 152 -25.44 -16.38 -5.80
N ALA A 153 -26.46 -15.97 -5.04
CA ALA A 153 -27.70 -16.73 -4.89
C ALA A 153 -28.37 -17.01 -6.24
N GLY A 154 -28.48 -16.00 -7.10
CA GLY A 154 -29.02 -16.16 -8.46
C GLY A 154 -28.17 -17.04 -9.37
N GLU A 155 -26.84 -16.88 -9.35
CA GLU A 155 -25.91 -17.68 -10.18
C GLU A 155 -25.90 -19.17 -9.76
N LEU A 156 -26.03 -19.46 -8.46
CA LEU A 156 -25.94 -20.82 -7.93
C LEU A 156 -27.32 -21.46 -7.65
N GLY A 157 -28.41 -20.72 -7.79
CA GLY A 157 -29.76 -21.20 -7.47
C GLY A 157 -29.95 -21.52 -5.97
N VAL A 158 -29.29 -20.76 -5.08
CA VAL A 158 -29.34 -20.95 -3.62
C VAL A 158 -29.92 -19.72 -2.93
N SER A 159 -30.23 -19.82 -1.63
CA SER A 159 -30.70 -18.65 -0.85
C SER A 159 -29.57 -17.64 -0.63
N ALA A 160 -29.93 -16.39 -0.33
CA ALA A 160 -28.97 -15.33 -0.02
C ALA A 160 -28.12 -15.67 1.21
N GLU A 161 -28.71 -16.29 2.23
CA GLU A 161 -28.02 -16.75 3.44
C GLU A 161 -26.99 -17.84 3.10
N LYS A 162 -27.36 -18.77 2.21
CA LYS A 162 -26.44 -19.81 1.75
C LYS A 162 -25.31 -19.23 0.91
N ALA A 163 -25.60 -18.23 0.08
CA ALA A 163 -24.60 -17.51 -0.68
C ALA A 163 -23.59 -16.78 0.22
N ILE A 164 -24.03 -16.15 1.31
CA ILE A 164 -23.15 -15.53 2.31
C ILE A 164 -22.20 -16.56 2.92
N GLU A 165 -22.72 -17.74 3.30
CA GLU A 165 -21.89 -18.82 3.86
C GLU A 165 -20.83 -19.31 2.86
N ILE A 166 -21.20 -19.49 1.60
CA ILE A 166 -20.30 -19.90 0.52
C ILE A 166 -19.22 -18.83 0.31
N LEU A 167 -19.60 -17.56 0.21
CA LEU A 167 -18.66 -16.45 0.01
C LEU A 167 -17.67 -16.33 1.16
N TRP A 168 -18.12 -16.50 2.41
CA TRP A 168 -17.23 -16.53 3.57
C TRP A 168 -16.23 -17.69 3.47
N LYS A 169 -16.71 -18.92 3.22
CA LYS A 169 -15.86 -20.11 3.11
C LYS A 169 -14.81 -19.98 2.01
N LEU A 170 -15.15 -19.33 0.90
CA LEU A 170 -14.25 -19.15 -0.23
C LEU A 170 -13.26 -17.99 -0.04
N ALA A 171 -13.71 -16.88 0.53
CA ALA A 171 -12.86 -15.70 0.68
C ALA A 171 -12.02 -15.71 1.95
N GLY A 172 -12.43 -16.47 2.99
CA GLY A 172 -11.75 -16.52 4.29
C GLY A 172 -11.56 -15.14 4.93
N GLY A 173 -12.47 -14.20 4.67
CA GLY A 173 -12.40 -12.81 5.13
C GLY A 173 -11.51 -11.88 4.30
N GLY A 174 -10.94 -12.35 3.18
CA GLY A 174 -10.16 -11.54 2.26
C GLY A 174 -11.03 -10.58 1.44
N THR A 175 -10.93 -9.28 1.72
CA THR A 175 -11.72 -8.23 1.03
C THR A 175 -11.42 -8.18 -0.48
N ARG A 176 -10.15 -8.31 -0.87
CA ARG A 176 -9.73 -8.30 -2.29
C ARG A 176 -10.33 -9.48 -3.07
N VAL A 177 -10.52 -10.63 -2.42
CA VAL A 177 -11.15 -11.81 -3.02
C VAL A 177 -12.64 -11.54 -3.27
N LEU A 178 -13.35 -11.02 -2.26
CA LEU A 178 -14.77 -10.66 -2.39
C LEU A 178 -15.02 -9.59 -3.46
N LEU A 179 -14.17 -8.56 -3.51
CA LEU A 179 -14.30 -7.49 -4.49
C LEU A 179 -14.00 -7.95 -5.93
N ARG A 180 -13.08 -8.90 -6.13
CA ARG A 180 -12.87 -9.50 -7.46
C ARG A 180 -14.09 -10.27 -7.94
N SER A 181 -14.79 -10.96 -7.05
CA SER A 181 -16.06 -11.63 -7.38
C SER A 181 -17.17 -10.63 -7.74
N TYR A 182 -17.08 -9.39 -7.27
CA TYR A 182 -18.01 -8.32 -7.61
C TYR A 182 -17.74 -7.70 -8.99
N GLY A 183 -16.47 -7.40 -9.31
CA GLY A 183 -16.10 -6.43 -10.35
C GLY A 183 -16.07 -6.87 -11.82
N GLU A 184 -15.54 -8.05 -12.19
CA GLU A 184 -15.12 -8.23 -13.60
C GLU A 184 -15.41 -9.58 -14.26
N LYS A 185 -15.57 -10.68 -13.52
CA LYS A 185 -15.91 -11.99 -14.08
C LYS A 185 -16.73 -12.73 -13.03
N GLY A 186 -17.87 -13.31 -13.42
CA GLY A 186 -18.67 -14.14 -12.50
C GLY A 186 -17.83 -15.18 -11.76
N LEU A 187 -18.36 -15.70 -10.65
CA LEU A 187 -17.67 -16.64 -9.74
C LEU A 187 -16.96 -17.78 -10.49
N GLY A 188 -17.49 -18.19 -11.65
CA GLY A 188 -16.98 -19.28 -12.47
C GLY A 188 -15.54 -19.19 -12.97
N ASN A 189 -14.96 -17.99 -13.14
CA ASN A 189 -13.57 -17.89 -13.63
C ASN A 189 -12.54 -17.80 -12.50
N GLY A 190 -12.83 -17.07 -11.41
CA GLY A 190 -11.92 -16.96 -10.27
C GLY A 190 -11.83 -18.22 -9.41
N LEU A 191 -12.88 -19.07 -9.44
CA LEU A 191 -12.90 -20.36 -8.73
C LEU A 191 -12.24 -21.50 -9.52
N ARG A 192 -12.28 -21.47 -10.85
CA ARG A 192 -11.64 -22.50 -11.70
C ARG A 192 -10.12 -22.45 -11.66
N GLU A 193 -9.53 -21.29 -11.36
CA GLU A 193 -8.07 -21.16 -11.22
C GLU A 193 -7.54 -21.64 -9.85
N ARG A 194 -8.42 -22.03 -8.92
CA ARG A 194 -8.07 -22.41 -7.52
C ARG A 194 -8.50 -23.83 -7.12
N LEU A 195 -9.07 -24.61 -8.03
CA LEU A 195 -9.32 -26.06 -7.90
C LEU A 195 -8.40 -26.82 -8.86
#